data_AF-A0A812WD09-F1
#
_entry.id   AF-A0A812WD09-F1
#
_cell.length_a   1.000
_cell.length_b   1.000
_cell.length_c   1.000
_cell.angle_alpha   90.00
_cell.angle_beta   90.00
_cell.angle_gamma   90.00
#
_symmetry.space_group_name_H-M   'P 1'
#
loop_
_entity.id
_entity.type
_entity.pdbx_description
1 polymer ?
#
loop_
_entity_poly.entity_id
_entity_poly.type
_entity_poly.pdbx_seq_one_letter_code
_entity_poly.pdbx_strand_id
1 'polypeptide(L)'
;MGVVALTSTLGNVVEASRQMRTKSTHTVQSICERVLASELVPFEATKMTFQGQELEGRQQLGFYRMTQGSALNVHVEISKELLCHQMSGLLKERGLSLTELGDLYCYRYGAPARRALELLGLRCTLKEFLASAPEYFHIVSGCITSKALPPAGQLVTGDLNQRYLQLDTRIAECKSVKDASAALEQVVRSVEGTSLTVGRAIFLGSVARGTAIEGNADAKAVLLLKGMAAADRQKWLLSSLTMLAAALSKDFGEGAQVSVADDAVHVRFTGASVEVVLDAIGGPVALAADRSARVFEKLPPAVKVTMRLMKWWRNQQQWSSDEERPCDLFLEKIIASTAAHVPSDQAAAVATALNVLASLEQLKVMDPMDSTVNLADSKNFNYKQLVQLASQSAGRLMQ
;
A
#
# COMPACT_ATOMS: atom_id res chain seq x y z
N MET A 1 -13.05 -4.83 43.09
CA MET A 1 -12.18 -4.12 42.11
C MET A 1 -10.87 -4.89 42.02
N GLY A 2 -10.43 -5.29 40.83
CA GLY A 2 -9.14 -5.97 40.67
C GLY A 2 -7.99 -4.96 40.72
N VAL A 3 -6.95 -5.25 41.50
CA VAL A 3 -5.69 -4.51 41.46
C VAL A 3 -4.73 -5.35 40.61
N VAL A 4 -4.19 -4.79 39.54
CA VAL A 4 -3.18 -5.45 38.70
C VAL A 4 -1.84 -4.81 39.04
N ALA A 5 -0.84 -5.65 39.32
CA ALA A 5 0.55 -5.23 39.39
C ALA A 5 1.11 -5.22 37.96
N LEU A 6 1.76 -4.14 37.58
CA LEU A 6 2.34 -3.98 36.24
C LEU A 6 3.84 -3.92 36.40
N THR A 7 4.53 -4.78 35.67
CA THR A 7 5.99 -4.74 35.60
C THR A 7 6.34 -4.25 34.21
N SER A 8 6.94 -3.08 34.11
CA SER A 8 7.46 -2.56 32.86
C SER A 8 8.92 -2.95 32.72
N THR A 9 9.26 -3.54 31.59
CA THR A 9 10.64 -3.74 31.16
C THR A 9 10.90 -2.75 30.02
N LEU A 10 11.57 -1.67 30.36
CA LEU A 10 11.91 -0.60 29.41
C LEU A 10 13.24 -0.95 28.76
N GLY A 11 13.19 -1.67 27.63
CA GLY A 11 14.36 -2.13 26.88
C GLY A 11 15.55 -2.55 27.79
N ASN A 12 16.70 -1.94 27.54
CA ASN A 12 18.00 -2.35 28.08
C ASN A 12 18.31 -1.84 29.51
N VAL A 13 17.45 -1.05 30.16
CA VAL A 13 17.93 -0.21 31.29
C VAL A 13 17.03 -0.09 32.52
N VAL A 14 15.71 -0.36 32.51
CA VAL A 14 14.91 -0.18 33.75
C VAL A 14 13.76 -1.19 33.89
N GLU A 15 13.76 -1.95 35.00
CA GLU A 15 12.57 -2.63 35.51
C GLU A 15 11.85 -1.72 36.51
N ALA A 16 10.59 -1.39 36.23
CA ALA A 16 9.73 -0.61 37.12
C ALA A 16 8.44 -1.39 37.41
N SER A 17 8.05 -1.47 38.69
CA SER A 17 6.79 -2.12 39.08
C SER A 17 5.80 -1.11 39.64
N ARG A 18 4.56 -1.12 39.12
CA ARG A 18 3.49 -0.21 39.52
C ARG A 18 2.16 -0.92 39.69
N GLN A 19 1.46 -0.62 40.78
CA GLN A 19 0.11 -1.14 40.99
C GLN A 19 -0.95 -0.18 40.43
N MET A 20 -1.92 -0.74 39.71
CA MET A 20 -3.05 0.03 39.19
C MET A 20 -4.39 -0.63 39.51
N ARG A 21 -5.40 0.20 39.79
CA ARG A 21 -6.79 -0.25 39.86
C ARG A 21 -7.35 -0.40 38.46
N THR A 22 -7.88 -1.58 38.16
CA THR A 22 -8.44 -1.92 36.86
C THR A 22 -9.86 -2.46 36.99
N LYS A 23 -10.60 -2.41 35.88
CA LYS A 23 -11.89 -3.07 35.70
C LYS A 23 -11.69 -4.20 34.70
N SER A 24 -12.46 -5.27 34.82
CA SER A 24 -12.44 -6.39 33.87
C SER A 24 -12.77 -5.96 32.44
N THR A 25 -13.53 -4.87 32.29
CA THR A 25 -13.92 -4.29 31.01
C THR A 25 -12.85 -3.42 30.35
N HIS A 26 -11.77 -3.07 31.05
CA HIS A 26 -10.66 -2.34 30.43
C HIS A 26 -9.95 -3.25 29.42
N THR A 27 -9.45 -2.67 28.34
CA THR A 27 -8.62 -3.39 27.37
C THR A 27 -7.16 -3.42 27.83
N VAL A 28 -6.39 -4.42 27.38
CA VAL A 28 -4.96 -4.52 27.67
C VAL A 28 -4.23 -3.24 27.22
N GLN A 29 -4.54 -2.73 26.02
CA GLN A 29 -3.98 -1.51 25.48
C GLN A 29 -4.28 -0.28 26.36
N SER A 30 -5.54 -0.10 26.80
CA SER A 30 -5.91 1.06 27.62
C SER A 30 -5.20 1.08 28.99
N ILE A 31 -4.88 -0.10 29.54
CA ILE A 31 -4.08 -0.18 30.76
C ILE A 31 -2.62 0.13 30.49
N CYS A 32 -2.08 -0.39 29.39
CA CYS A 32 -0.72 -0.15 28.98
C CYS A 32 -0.45 1.36 28.75
N GLU A 33 -1.30 2.03 27.98
CA GLU A 33 -1.19 3.48 27.73
C GLU A 33 -1.20 4.29 29.04
N ARG A 34 -2.05 3.92 30.00
CA ARG A 34 -2.08 4.57 31.31
C ARG A 34 -0.82 4.33 32.13
N VAL A 35 -0.22 3.15 32.05
CA VAL A 35 1.06 2.85 32.71
C VAL A 35 2.16 3.71 32.12
N LEU A 36 2.32 3.67 30.80
CA LEU A 36 3.36 4.42 30.09
C LEU A 36 3.26 5.92 30.37
N ALA A 37 2.05 6.48 30.31
CA ALA A 37 1.80 7.87 30.67
C ALA A 37 2.17 8.17 32.13
N SER A 38 1.88 7.25 33.05
CA SER A 38 2.16 7.43 34.46
C SER A 38 3.66 7.37 34.81
N GLU A 39 4.45 6.67 34.00
CA GLU A 39 5.91 6.55 34.11
C GLU A 39 6.66 7.59 33.25
N LEU A 40 5.92 8.48 32.57
CA LEU A 40 6.42 9.44 31.60
C LEU A 40 7.28 8.77 30.53
N VAL A 41 6.78 7.66 29.96
CA VAL A 41 7.45 6.91 28.88
C VAL A 41 6.91 7.42 27.54
N PRO A 42 7.70 8.17 26.75
CA PRO A 42 7.27 8.76 25.47
C PRO A 42 7.39 7.76 24.29
N PHE A 43 7.28 6.47 24.59
CA PHE A 43 7.47 5.38 23.62
C PHE A 43 6.30 4.40 23.76
N GLU A 44 5.92 3.80 22.64
CA GLU A 44 4.80 2.86 22.59
C GLU A 44 5.26 1.46 23.03
N ALA A 45 4.35 0.70 23.65
CA ALA A 45 4.65 -0.69 24.00
C ALA A 45 4.67 -1.56 22.74
N THR A 46 5.71 -2.38 22.62
CA THR A 46 5.87 -3.35 21.53
C THR A 46 5.24 -4.68 21.86
N LYS A 47 5.21 -5.06 23.14
CA LYS A 47 4.69 -6.36 23.58
C LYS A 47 4.11 -6.31 24.99
N MET A 48 3.05 -7.07 25.21
CA MET A 48 2.36 -7.19 26.51
C MET A 48 2.24 -8.67 26.84
N THR A 49 2.68 -9.11 28.03
CA THR A 49 2.59 -10.51 28.42
C THR A 49 1.96 -10.72 29.79
N PHE A 50 1.15 -11.75 29.93
CA PHE A 50 0.60 -12.22 31.20
C PHE A 50 0.80 -13.73 31.31
N GLN A 51 1.43 -14.19 32.39
CA GLN A 51 1.78 -15.60 32.60
C GLN A 51 2.59 -16.21 31.44
N GLY A 52 3.45 -15.42 30.81
CA GLY A 52 4.26 -15.83 29.65
C GLY A 52 3.52 -15.84 28.31
N GLN A 53 2.21 -15.60 28.30
CA GLN A 53 1.41 -15.47 27.08
C GLN A 53 1.39 -14.01 26.60
N GLU A 54 1.62 -13.82 25.30
CA GLU A 54 1.45 -12.52 24.65
C GLU A 54 -0.03 -12.17 24.47
N LEU A 55 -0.38 -10.92 24.75
CA LEU A 55 -1.76 -10.45 24.81
C LEU A 55 -2.14 -9.58 23.62
N GLU A 56 -3.39 -9.69 23.20
CA GLU A 56 -3.98 -8.83 22.19
C GLU A 56 -4.43 -7.51 22.82
N GLY A 57 -3.97 -6.38 22.29
CA GLY A 57 -4.21 -5.05 22.87
C GLY A 57 -5.70 -4.68 23.02
N ARG A 58 -6.56 -5.07 22.07
CA ARG A 58 -7.99 -4.75 22.09
C ARG A 58 -8.82 -5.65 23.03
N GLN A 59 -8.25 -6.77 23.47
CA GLN A 59 -8.95 -7.71 24.31
C GLN A 59 -9.10 -7.19 25.74
N GLN A 60 -10.21 -7.54 26.39
CA GLN A 60 -10.50 -7.11 27.76
C GLN A 60 -9.74 -7.93 28.80
N LEU A 61 -9.34 -7.32 29.93
CA LEU A 61 -8.64 -8.02 31.02
C LEU A 61 -9.44 -9.22 31.57
N GLY A 62 -10.77 -9.11 31.58
CA GLY A 62 -11.66 -10.17 32.05
C GLY A 62 -11.58 -11.45 31.23
N PHE A 63 -11.26 -11.34 29.93
CA PHE A 63 -11.07 -12.50 29.05
C PHE A 63 -9.85 -13.33 29.47
N TYR A 64 -8.76 -12.66 29.85
CA TYR A 64 -7.56 -13.31 30.39
C TYR A 64 -7.71 -13.72 31.86
N ARG A 65 -8.90 -13.59 32.44
CA ARG A 65 -9.22 -13.94 33.83
C ARG A 65 -8.25 -13.30 34.83
N MET A 66 -7.78 -12.08 34.53
CA MET A 66 -6.85 -11.38 35.41
C MET A 66 -7.55 -11.02 36.72
N THR A 67 -7.00 -11.50 37.83
CA THR A 67 -7.52 -11.29 39.18
C THR A 67 -6.68 -10.30 39.96
N GLN A 68 -7.14 -9.92 41.15
CA GLN A 68 -6.36 -9.06 42.05
C GLN A 68 -5.00 -9.70 42.36
N GLY A 69 -3.92 -8.93 42.18
CA GLY A 69 -2.53 -9.38 42.34
C GLY A 69 -1.90 -9.95 41.07
N SER A 70 -2.64 -10.03 39.96
CA SER A 70 -2.08 -10.45 38.66
C SER A 70 -0.99 -9.51 38.16
N ALA A 71 0.07 -10.07 37.54
CA ALA A 71 1.22 -9.32 37.02
C ALA A 71 1.18 -9.21 35.49
N LEU A 72 0.93 -8.02 34.94
CA LEU A 72 1.02 -7.75 33.50
C LEU A 72 2.38 -7.15 33.18
N ASN A 73 3.12 -7.78 32.26
CA ASN A 73 4.41 -7.29 31.81
C ASN A 73 4.24 -6.43 30.55
N VAL A 74 4.85 -5.25 30.56
CA VAL A 74 4.84 -4.30 29.43
C VAL A 74 6.26 -4.13 28.93
N HIS A 75 6.49 -4.51 27.68
CA HIS A 75 7.76 -4.35 26.98
C HIS A 75 7.67 -3.15 26.05
N VAL A 76 8.69 -2.31 26.12
CA VAL A 76 8.87 -1.12 25.27
C VAL A 76 10.25 -1.23 24.65
N GLU A 77 10.32 -1.18 23.32
CA GLU A 77 11.59 -1.06 22.62
C GLU A 77 11.94 0.41 22.43
N ILE A 78 13.14 0.77 22.85
CA ILE A 78 13.64 2.15 22.80
C ILE A 78 15.01 2.14 22.12
N SER A 79 15.22 3.10 21.21
CA SER A 79 16.49 3.27 20.52
C SER A 79 16.81 4.75 20.28
N LYS A 80 18.08 5.05 20.03
CA LYS A 80 18.54 6.40 19.66
C LYS A 80 17.86 6.85 18.36
N GLU A 81 17.73 5.93 17.41
CA GLU A 81 17.14 6.14 16.09
C GLU A 81 15.66 6.49 16.20
N LEU A 82 14.91 5.78 17.05
CA LEU A 82 13.49 6.06 17.29
C LEU A 82 13.29 7.47 17.85
N LEU A 83 14.13 7.88 18.82
CA LEU A 83 14.09 9.23 19.36
C LEU A 83 14.45 10.29 18.30
N CYS A 84 15.44 10.03 17.44
CA CYS A 84 15.77 10.90 16.32
C CYS A 84 14.59 11.07 15.35
N HIS A 85 13.86 10.00 15.04
CA HIS A 85 12.67 10.06 14.18
C HIS A 85 11.52 10.84 14.82
N GLN A 86 11.22 10.61 16.09
CA GLN A 86 10.20 11.38 16.82
C GLN A 86 10.51 12.88 16.78
N MET A 87 11.77 13.26 17.07
CA MET A 87 12.21 14.67 17.05
C MET A 87 12.15 15.27 15.64
N SER A 88 12.58 14.53 14.63
CA SER A 88 12.54 14.98 13.23
C SER A 88 11.10 15.18 12.75
N GLY A 89 10.17 14.30 13.14
CA GLY A 89 8.75 14.41 12.79
C GLY A 89 8.06 15.65 13.35
N LEU A 90 8.57 16.24 14.42
CA LEU A 90 8.07 17.50 14.98
C LEU A 90 8.50 18.73 14.17
N LEU A 91 9.60 18.62 13.43
CA LEU A 91 10.18 19.71 12.66
C LEU A 91 9.37 20.00 11.37
N LYS A 92 8.64 19.05 10.78
CA LYS A 92 7.67 19.26 9.66
C LYS A 92 8.08 20.34 8.63
N GLU A 93 9.30 20.23 8.08
CA GLU A 93 9.91 21.17 7.11
C GLU A 93 10.18 22.61 7.59
N ARG A 94 9.97 22.92 8.88
CA ARG A 94 10.32 24.20 9.51
C ARG A 94 11.53 24.05 10.43
N GLY A 95 12.25 25.16 10.60
CA GLY A 95 13.26 25.28 11.64
C GLY A 95 12.62 25.63 12.98
N LEU A 96 13.07 24.99 14.07
CA LEU A 96 12.63 25.27 15.44
C LEU A 96 13.83 25.57 16.33
N SER A 97 13.65 26.41 17.34
CA SER A 97 14.62 26.53 18.41
C SER A 97 14.65 25.27 19.29
N LEU A 98 15.73 25.10 20.07
CA LEU A 98 15.88 23.98 21.00
C LEU A 98 14.72 23.91 22.02
N THR A 99 14.25 25.07 22.48
CA THR A 99 13.13 25.18 23.43
C THR A 99 11.82 24.76 22.78
N GLU A 100 11.49 25.30 21.60
CA GLU A 100 10.25 24.96 20.89
C GLU A 100 10.17 23.48 20.51
N LEU A 101 11.30 22.88 20.10
CA LEU A 101 11.36 21.45 19.81
C LEU A 101 11.13 20.60 21.06
N GLY A 102 11.74 20.98 22.18
CA GLY A 102 11.53 20.33 23.47
C GLY A 102 10.09 20.42 23.97
N ASP A 103 9.47 21.59 23.83
CA ASP A 103 8.08 21.84 24.22
C ASP A 103 7.10 21.05 23.34
N LEU A 104 7.31 21.02 22.03
CA LEU A 104 6.50 20.22 21.11
C LEU A 104 6.64 18.72 21.37
N TYR A 105 7.83 18.26 21.72
CA TYR A 105 8.05 16.87 22.09
C TYR A 105 7.25 16.51 23.34
N CYS A 106 7.29 17.37 24.36
CA CYS A 106 6.50 17.22 25.58
C CYS A 106 5.00 17.19 25.28
N TYR A 107 4.51 18.11 24.45
CA TYR A 107 3.09 18.17 24.07
C TYR A 107 2.64 16.93 23.28
N ARG A 108 3.46 16.45 22.34
CA ARG A 108 3.10 15.33 21.46
C ARG A 108 3.19 13.97 22.15
N TYR A 109 4.21 13.77 22.99
CA TYR A 109 4.54 12.45 23.56
C TYR A 109 4.34 12.37 25.08
N GLY A 110 3.86 13.44 25.71
CA GLY A 110 3.48 13.45 27.12
C GLY A 110 4.65 13.40 28.12
N ALA A 111 5.90 13.49 27.65
CA ALA A 111 7.09 13.48 28.50
C ALA A 111 8.17 14.45 27.98
N PRO A 112 8.99 15.06 28.87
CA PRO A 112 10.11 15.88 28.43
C PRO A 112 11.15 15.07 27.64
N ALA A 113 11.79 15.69 26.64
CA ALA A 113 12.86 15.05 25.85
C ALA A 113 13.99 14.47 26.72
N ARG A 114 14.30 15.14 27.84
CA ARG A 114 15.27 14.67 28.83
C ARG A 114 14.91 13.28 29.38
N ARG A 115 13.62 13.02 29.60
CA ARG A 115 13.15 11.72 30.09
C ARG A 115 13.40 10.62 29.06
N ALA A 116 13.20 10.91 27.78
CA ALA A 116 13.52 9.97 26.71
C ALA A 116 15.02 9.62 26.67
N LEU A 117 15.90 10.61 26.84
CA LEU A 117 17.36 10.41 26.91
C LEU A 117 17.75 9.55 28.13
N GLU A 118 17.16 9.82 29.29
CA GLU A 118 17.39 9.04 30.51
C GLU A 118 16.99 7.58 30.33
N LEU A 119 15.84 7.31 29.70
CA LEU A 119 15.37 5.97 29.39
C LEU A 119 16.34 5.22 28.45
N LEU A 120 16.96 5.93 27.50
CA LEU A 120 18.00 5.38 26.62
C LEU A 120 19.37 5.22 27.32
N GLY A 121 19.49 5.58 28.59
CA GLY A 121 20.76 5.57 29.32
C GLY A 121 21.74 6.66 28.87
N LEU A 122 21.27 7.66 28.11
CA LEU A 122 22.09 8.75 27.58
C LEU A 122 22.20 9.89 28.59
N ARG A 123 23.43 10.18 29.03
CA ARG A 123 23.74 11.29 29.94
C ARG A 123 24.19 12.53 29.16
N CYS A 124 23.34 13.03 28.29
CA CYS A 124 23.59 14.23 27.50
C CYS A 124 22.38 15.17 27.52
N THR A 125 22.61 16.43 27.19
CA THR A 125 21.55 17.42 26.95
C THR A 125 20.89 17.19 25.58
N LEU A 126 19.67 17.72 25.38
CA LEU A 126 19.02 17.67 24.07
C LEU A 126 19.89 18.28 22.97
N LYS A 127 20.62 19.36 23.28
CA LYS A 127 21.53 20.02 22.32
C LYS A 127 22.66 19.07 21.89
N GLU A 128 23.30 18.42 22.86
CA GLU A 128 24.39 17.46 22.60
C GLU A 128 23.87 16.23 21.85
N PHE A 129 22.67 15.74 22.20
CA PHE A 129 22.03 14.64 21.50
C PHE A 129 21.81 14.95 20.02
N LEU A 130 21.19 16.09 19.71
CA LEU A 130 20.94 16.51 18.32
C LEU A 130 22.24 16.73 17.55
N ALA A 131 23.26 17.31 18.19
CA ALA A 131 24.58 17.48 17.60
C ALA A 131 25.30 16.14 17.35
N SER A 132 25.00 15.10 18.13
CA SER A 132 25.53 13.74 17.96
C SER A 132 24.85 12.92 16.85
N ALA A 133 23.90 13.52 16.13
CA ALA A 133 23.13 12.91 15.05
C ALA A 133 23.06 13.85 13.81
N PRO A 134 24.21 14.28 13.24
CA PRO A 134 24.29 15.22 12.11
C PRO A 134 23.69 14.66 10.80
N GLU A 135 23.37 13.38 10.77
CA GLU A 135 22.62 12.70 9.70
C GLU A 135 21.11 12.99 9.76
N TYR A 136 20.56 13.34 10.93
CA TYR A 136 19.15 13.71 11.11
C TYR A 136 18.95 15.23 11.19
N PHE A 137 19.85 15.94 11.86
CA PHE A 137 19.65 17.33 12.22
C PHE A 137 20.71 18.25 11.62
N HIS A 138 20.26 19.42 11.16
CA HIS A 138 21.13 20.52 10.79
C HIS A 138 20.87 21.69 11.73
N ILE A 139 21.89 22.09 12.49
CA ILE A 139 21.81 23.11 13.52
C ILE A 139 22.61 24.33 13.07
N VAL A 140 21.93 25.43 12.74
CA VAL A 140 22.55 26.69 12.33
C VAL A 140 22.01 27.82 13.18
N SER A 141 22.89 28.55 13.86
CA SER A 141 22.55 29.75 14.64
C SER A 141 21.42 29.53 15.67
N GLY A 142 21.36 28.34 16.29
CA GLY A 142 20.33 28.00 17.28
C GLY A 142 18.99 27.55 16.69
N CYS A 143 18.86 27.56 15.36
CA CYS A 143 17.75 26.99 14.62
C CYS A 143 18.08 25.53 14.25
N ILE A 144 17.21 24.62 14.66
CA ILE A 144 17.27 23.19 14.36
C ILE A 144 16.33 22.97 13.19
N THR A 145 16.90 22.62 12.06
CA THR A 145 16.15 22.13 10.90
C THR A 145 16.34 20.63 10.81
N SER A 146 15.32 19.94 10.34
CA SER A 146 15.54 18.62 9.79
C SER A 146 16.50 18.83 8.63
N LYS A 147 17.67 18.18 8.65
CA LYS A 147 18.34 17.94 7.37
C LYS A 147 17.30 17.20 6.54
N ALA A 148 17.14 17.53 5.25
CA ALA A 148 16.18 16.83 4.39
C ALA A 148 16.36 15.34 4.64
N LEU A 149 15.47 14.80 5.45
CA LEU A 149 15.58 13.45 5.90
C LEU A 149 15.07 12.67 4.70
N PRO A 150 15.67 11.53 4.35
CA PRO A 150 14.93 10.56 3.58
C PRO A 150 13.57 10.41 4.30
N PRO A 151 12.44 10.57 3.60
CA PRO A 151 11.13 10.81 4.20
C PRO A 151 10.88 9.81 5.34
N ALA A 152 10.42 10.33 6.48
CA ALA A 152 10.24 9.58 7.72
C ALA A 152 9.52 8.25 7.46
N GLY A 153 10.27 7.15 7.63
CA GLY A 153 9.92 5.82 7.17
C GLY A 153 11.10 5.03 6.58
N GLN A 154 12.33 5.30 7.01
CA GLN A 154 13.40 4.29 6.93
C GLN A 154 13.58 3.67 8.33
N LEU A 155 12.74 2.66 8.61
CA LEU A 155 13.32 1.41 9.13
C LEU A 155 14.56 1.12 8.27
N VAL A 156 15.60 0.47 8.80
CA VAL A 156 16.69 -0.01 7.95
C VAL A 156 16.11 -1.06 7.00
N THR A 157 15.54 -0.59 5.89
CA THR A 157 14.93 -1.32 4.79
C THR A 157 15.90 -1.32 3.62
N GLY A 158 17.15 -0.87 3.75
CA GLY A 158 18.13 -1.05 2.68
C GLY A 158 18.09 -2.48 2.14
N ASP A 159 17.91 -3.45 3.03
CA ASP A 159 17.58 -4.83 2.69
C ASP A 159 16.14 -5.03 2.19
N LEU A 160 15.10 -4.54 2.88
CA LEU A 160 13.69 -4.75 2.48
C LEU A 160 13.27 -4.04 1.18
N ASN A 161 13.64 -2.78 0.96
CA ASN A 161 13.48 -2.05 -0.30
C ASN A 161 14.21 -2.78 -1.43
N GLN A 162 15.44 -3.25 -1.22
CA GLN A 162 16.14 -4.08 -2.22
C GLN A 162 15.42 -5.41 -2.46
N ARG A 163 14.93 -6.08 -1.42
CA ARG A 163 14.10 -7.30 -1.56
C ARG A 163 12.81 -7.04 -2.31
N TYR A 164 12.17 -5.88 -2.12
CA TYR A 164 10.98 -5.48 -2.86
C TYR A 164 11.30 -5.17 -4.32
N LEU A 165 12.42 -4.49 -4.61
CA LEU A 165 12.87 -4.29 -5.98
C LEU A 165 13.22 -5.62 -6.67
N GLN A 166 13.91 -6.53 -5.98
CA GLN A 166 14.21 -7.88 -6.49
C GLN A 166 12.92 -8.71 -6.70
N LEU A 167 11.97 -8.62 -5.75
CA LEU A 167 10.67 -9.26 -5.87
C LEU A 167 9.92 -8.70 -7.08
N ASP A 168 9.90 -7.38 -7.25
CA ASP A 168 9.28 -6.70 -8.39
C ASP A 168 9.86 -7.20 -9.72
N THR A 169 11.19 -7.21 -9.85
CA THR A 169 11.86 -7.78 -11.04
C THR A 169 11.40 -9.21 -11.28
N ARG A 170 11.39 -10.06 -10.24
CA ARG A 170 11.00 -11.47 -10.38
C ARG A 170 9.55 -11.64 -10.84
N ILE A 171 8.61 -10.89 -10.27
CA ILE A 171 7.18 -11.05 -10.59
C ILE A 171 6.79 -10.33 -11.88
N ALA A 172 7.49 -9.27 -12.29
CA ALA A 172 7.19 -8.48 -13.48
C ALA A 172 7.91 -9.02 -14.74
N GLU A 173 9.11 -9.59 -14.58
CA GLU A 173 9.92 -10.11 -15.71
C GLU A 173 9.82 -11.62 -15.88
N CYS A 174 8.87 -12.26 -15.20
CA CYS A 174 8.61 -13.69 -15.36
C CYS A 174 8.12 -14.03 -16.78
N LYS A 175 8.26 -15.31 -17.16
CA LYS A 175 7.89 -15.79 -18.48
C LYS A 175 6.44 -15.48 -18.85
N SER A 176 5.48 -15.70 -17.94
CA SER A 176 4.06 -15.49 -18.25
C SER A 176 3.71 -14.04 -18.61
N VAL A 177 4.34 -13.05 -17.97
CA VAL A 177 4.17 -11.62 -18.31
C VAL A 177 4.77 -11.31 -19.69
N LYS A 178 5.96 -11.85 -19.99
CA LYS A 178 6.61 -11.70 -21.30
C LYS A 178 5.78 -12.34 -22.42
N ASP A 179 5.27 -13.54 -22.18
CA ASP A 179 4.40 -14.26 -23.12
C ASP A 179 3.09 -13.49 -23.35
N ALA A 180 2.48 -12.90 -22.32
CA ALA A 180 1.29 -12.06 -22.46
C ALA A 180 1.56 -10.77 -23.27
N SER A 181 2.72 -10.14 -23.07
CA SER A 181 3.14 -8.96 -23.86
C SER A 181 3.36 -9.33 -25.32
N ALA A 182 4.09 -10.42 -25.59
CA ALA A 182 4.34 -10.90 -26.94
C ALA A 182 3.03 -11.30 -27.65
N ALA A 183 2.11 -11.96 -26.94
CA ALA A 183 0.80 -12.31 -27.45
C ALA A 183 -0.01 -11.07 -27.85
N LEU A 184 0.00 -10.01 -27.03
CA LEU A 184 -0.69 -8.76 -27.33
C LEU A 184 -0.15 -8.11 -28.62
N GLU A 185 1.18 -8.02 -28.72
CA GLU A 185 1.85 -7.47 -29.91
C GLU A 185 1.56 -8.31 -31.15
N GLN A 186 1.59 -9.64 -31.03
CA GLN A 186 1.30 -10.56 -32.13
C GLN A 186 -0.15 -10.41 -32.60
N VAL A 187 -1.13 -10.39 -31.69
CA VAL A 187 -2.55 -10.20 -32.04
C VAL A 187 -2.79 -8.88 -32.75
N VAL A 188 -2.23 -7.78 -32.24
CA VAL A 188 -2.43 -6.46 -32.89
C VAL A 188 -1.72 -6.37 -34.23
N ARG A 189 -0.56 -7.01 -34.41
CA ARG A 189 0.10 -7.10 -35.71
C ARG A 189 -0.74 -7.89 -36.73
N SER A 190 -1.34 -9.01 -36.31
CA SER A 190 -2.22 -9.82 -37.17
C SER A 190 -3.49 -9.07 -37.58
N VAL A 191 -4.00 -8.17 -36.73
CA VAL A 191 -5.13 -7.29 -37.05
C VAL A 191 -4.83 -6.38 -38.26
N GLU A 192 -3.60 -5.92 -38.43
CA GLU A 192 -3.20 -5.05 -39.55
C GLU A 192 -3.36 -5.75 -40.91
N GLY A 193 -3.33 -7.08 -40.94
CA GLY A 193 -3.57 -7.89 -42.14
C GLY A 193 -5.05 -8.16 -42.45
N THR A 194 -5.97 -7.64 -41.64
CA THR A 194 -7.42 -7.87 -41.82
C THR A 194 -8.05 -6.84 -42.76
N SER A 195 -9.26 -7.13 -43.25
CA SER A 195 -10.07 -6.17 -44.03
C SER A 195 -10.67 -5.03 -43.19
N LEU A 196 -10.48 -5.04 -41.87
CA LEU A 196 -10.98 -3.99 -40.99
C LEU A 196 -10.11 -2.73 -41.13
N THR A 197 -10.75 -1.58 -41.37
CA THR A 197 -10.03 -0.31 -41.41
C THR A 197 -9.79 0.21 -40.00
N VAL A 198 -8.73 -0.29 -39.35
CA VAL A 198 -8.32 0.18 -38.02
C VAL A 198 -7.59 1.51 -38.15
N GLY A 199 -8.07 2.53 -37.41
CA GLY A 199 -7.46 3.84 -37.36
C GLY A 199 -6.41 3.98 -36.25
N ARG A 200 -6.65 3.37 -35.09
CA ARG A 200 -5.75 3.39 -33.93
C ARG A 200 -6.05 2.19 -33.04
N ALA A 201 -5.02 1.63 -32.40
CA ALA A 201 -5.18 0.70 -31.29
C ALA A 201 -4.87 1.40 -29.96
N ILE A 202 -5.67 1.16 -28.93
CA ILE A 202 -5.39 1.57 -27.55
C ILE A 202 -5.09 0.31 -26.74
N PHE A 203 -3.89 0.23 -26.19
CA PHE A 203 -3.49 -0.89 -25.34
C PHE A 203 -3.97 -0.68 -23.90
N LEU A 204 -4.60 -1.70 -23.36
CA LEU A 204 -5.16 -1.75 -22.02
C LEU A 204 -4.70 -3.03 -21.30
N GLY A 205 -5.21 -3.18 -20.09
CA GLY A 205 -4.83 -4.28 -19.20
C GLY A 205 -3.53 -4.03 -18.46
N SER A 206 -3.22 -4.86 -17.47
CA SER A 206 -2.02 -4.69 -16.65
C SER A 206 -0.75 -4.81 -17.48
N VAL A 207 -0.76 -5.54 -18.60
CA VAL A 207 0.38 -5.60 -19.54
C VAL A 207 0.67 -4.20 -20.09
N ALA A 208 -0.31 -3.54 -20.70
CA ALA A 208 -0.13 -2.21 -21.28
C ALA A 208 0.12 -1.13 -20.24
N ARG A 209 -0.47 -1.25 -19.04
CA ARG A 209 -0.22 -0.31 -17.93
C ARG A 209 1.19 -0.47 -17.35
N GLY A 210 1.85 -1.59 -17.60
CA GLY A 210 3.14 -1.94 -16.99
C GLY A 210 2.99 -2.35 -15.54
N THR A 211 1.87 -2.98 -15.17
CA THR A 211 1.53 -3.42 -13.81
C THR A 211 1.21 -4.91 -13.74
N ALA A 212 1.48 -5.66 -14.81
CA ALA A 212 1.32 -7.12 -14.86
C ALA A 212 2.28 -7.79 -13.88
N ILE A 213 1.82 -8.88 -13.26
CA ILE A 213 2.63 -9.74 -12.39
C ILE A 213 2.40 -11.21 -12.73
N GLU A 214 3.29 -12.07 -12.26
CA GLU A 214 3.15 -13.52 -12.35
C GLU A 214 1.76 -14.01 -11.91
N GLY A 215 1.10 -14.80 -12.76
CA GLY A 215 -0.25 -15.34 -12.53
C GLY A 215 -1.39 -14.34 -12.73
N ASN A 216 -1.10 -13.05 -12.90
CA ASN A 216 -2.08 -11.97 -13.09
C ASN A 216 -1.60 -10.98 -14.16
N ALA A 217 -1.55 -11.45 -15.41
CA ALA A 217 -1.24 -10.65 -16.58
C ALA A 217 -2.46 -10.61 -17.51
N ASP A 218 -3.13 -9.46 -17.56
CA ASP A 218 -4.24 -9.22 -18.49
C ASP A 218 -3.77 -8.33 -19.65
N ALA A 219 -3.93 -8.84 -20.87
CA ALA A 219 -3.62 -8.16 -22.11
C ALA A 219 -4.91 -7.79 -22.84
N LYS A 220 -5.10 -6.51 -23.12
CA LYS A 220 -6.30 -6.02 -23.79
C LYS A 220 -5.95 -4.97 -24.85
N ALA A 221 -6.66 -4.99 -25.96
CA ALA A 221 -6.59 -3.95 -26.98
C ALA A 221 -7.99 -3.44 -27.34
N VAL A 222 -8.12 -2.14 -27.54
CA VAL A 222 -9.31 -1.52 -28.14
C VAL A 222 -8.92 -1.01 -29.53
N LEU A 223 -9.49 -1.60 -30.57
CA LEU A 223 -9.25 -1.20 -31.95
C LEU A 223 -10.32 -0.20 -32.38
N LEU A 224 -9.87 0.97 -32.83
CA LEU A 224 -10.75 2.04 -33.27
C LEU A 224 -10.97 1.95 -34.77
N LEU A 225 -12.19 1.60 -35.18
CA LEU A 225 -12.54 1.45 -36.59
C LEU A 225 -12.84 2.81 -37.25
N LYS A 226 -12.24 3.06 -38.41
CA LYS A 226 -12.55 4.20 -39.27
C LYS A 226 -13.86 3.97 -40.02
N GLY A 227 -14.62 5.04 -40.23
CA GLY A 227 -15.86 5.00 -41.02
C GLY A 227 -17.08 4.38 -40.30
N MET A 228 -16.92 3.92 -39.05
CA MET A 228 -18.02 3.40 -38.25
C MET A 228 -18.65 4.51 -37.40
N ALA A 229 -19.98 4.57 -37.36
CA ALA A 229 -20.70 5.49 -36.49
C ALA A 229 -20.83 4.91 -35.07
N ALA A 230 -20.45 5.70 -34.04
CA ALA A 230 -20.54 5.28 -32.64
C ALA A 230 -21.98 4.98 -32.19
N ALA A 231 -22.96 5.77 -32.68
CA ALA A 231 -24.38 5.58 -32.36
C ALA A 231 -24.95 4.25 -32.86
N ASP A 232 -24.36 3.68 -33.91
CA ASP A 232 -24.80 2.44 -34.55
C ASP A 232 -23.97 1.23 -34.10
N ARG A 233 -23.20 1.33 -33.00
CA ARG A 233 -22.28 0.26 -32.54
C ARG A 233 -22.91 -1.12 -32.55
N GLN A 234 -24.13 -1.26 -32.02
CA GLN A 234 -24.83 -2.55 -31.95
C GLN A 234 -25.13 -3.16 -33.33
N LYS A 235 -25.25 -2.35 -34.39
CA LYS A 235 -25.57 -2.84 -35.74
C LYS A 235 -24.37 -3.46 -36.44
N TRP A 236 -23.16 -2.93 -36.23
CA TRP A 236 -21.95 -3.39 -36.92
C TRP A 236 -21.03 -4.25 -36.06
N LEU A 237 -21.10 -4.13 -34.73
CA LEU A 237 -20.15 -4.78 -33.82
C LEU A 237 -20.04 -6.29 -34.02
N LEU A 238 -21.16 -7.01 -33.95
CA LEU A 238 -21.12 -8.48 -34.00
C LEU A 238 -20.51 -8.97 -35.33
N SER A 239 -20.92 -8.39 -36.45
CA SER A 239 -20.34 -8.72 -37.77
C SER A 239 -18.84 -8.43 -37.84
N SER A 240 -18.39 -7.31 -37.27
CA SER A 240 -16.96 -6.95 -37.26
C SER A 240 -16.16 -7.87 -36.33
N LEU A 241 -16.71 -8.28 -35.19
CA LEU A 241 -16.08 -9.24 -34.27
C LEU A 241 -15.96 -10.62 -34.92
N THR A 242 -17.00 -11.10 -35.60
CA THR A 242 -16.95 -12.39 -36.31
C THR A 242 -15.93 -12.37 -37.44
N MET A 243 -15.85 -11.28 -38.21
CA MET A 243 -14.84 -11.10 -39.25
C MET A 243 -13.43 -11.10 -38.67
N LEU A 244 -13.21 -10.36 -37.58
CA LEU A 244 -11.92 -10.32 -36.89
C LEU A 244 -11.52 -11.70 -36.36
N ALA A 245 -12.45 -12.38 -35.66
CA ALA A 245 -12.21 -13.70 -35.11
C ALA A 245 -11.84 -14.70 -36.21
N ALA A 246 -12.57 -14.72 -37.34
CA ALA A 246 -12.25 -15.59 -38.47
C ALA A 246 -10.85 -15.30 -39.06
N ALA A 247 -10.47 -14.02 -39.16
CA ALA A 247 -9.15 -13.65 -39.66
C ALA A 247 -8.02 -14.08 -38.71
N LEU A 248 -8.19 -13.87 -37.39
CA LEU A 248 -7.22 -14.29 -36.39
C LEU A 248 -7.13 -15.81 -36.26
N SER A 249 -8.26 -16.53 -36.34
CA SER A 249 -8.27 -18.01 -36.38
C SER A 249 -7.47 -18.54 -37.58
N LYS A 250 -7.60 -17.87 -38.73
CA LYS A 250 -6.85 -18.24 -39.94
C LYS A 250 -5.35 -17.97 -39.77
N ASP A 251 -4.98 -16.82 -39.20
CA ASP A 251 -3.59 -16.41 -39.04
C ASP A 251 -2.84 -17.27 -38.00
N PHE A 252 -3.48 -17.61 -36.89
CA PHE A 252 -2.85 -18.40 -35.83
C PHE A 252 -3.03 -19.91 -35.97
N GLY A 253 -4.03 -20.37 -36.73
CA GLY A 253 -4.31 -21.80 -36.91
C GLY A 253 -4.42 -22.54 -35.57
N GLU A 254 -3.71 -23.65 -35.43
CA GLU A 254 -3.68 -24.46 -34.19
C GLU A 254 -2.87 -23.80 -33.05
N GLY A 255 -2.16 -22.71 -33.32
CA GLY A 255 -1.34 -22.01 -32.33
C GLY A 255 -2.13 -21.19 -31.30
N ALA A 256 -3.41 -20.91 -31.56
CA ALA A 256 -4.29 -20.18 -30.64
C ALA A 256 -5.76 -20.58 -30.80
N GLN A 257 -6.49 -20.56 -29.69
CA GLN A 257 -7.95 -20.65 -29.70
C GLN A 257 -8.54 -19.23 -29.80
N VAL A 258 -9.38 -18.98 -30.80
CA VAL A 258 -10.07 -17.70 -30.99
C VAL A 258 -11.57 -17.87 -30.82
N SER A 259 -12.20 -16.97 -30.08
CA SER A 259 -13.66 -16.98 -29.85
C SER A 259 -14.23 -15.57 -29.71
N VAL A 260 -15.53 -15.43 -29.97
CA VAL A 260 -16.26 -14.17 -29.74
C VAL A 260 -17.14 -14.37 -28.50
N ALA A 261 -16.96 -13.51 -27.50
CA ALA A 261 -17.77 -13.50 -26.28
C ALA A 261 -17.75 -12.10 -25.66
N ASP A 262 -18.84 -11.72 -24.99
CA ASP A 262 -18.94 -10.46 -24.23
C ASP A 262 -18.53 -9.20 -25.02
N ASP A 263 -19.02 -9.07 -26.25
CA ASP A 263 -18.70 -7.94 -27.16
C ASP A 263 -17.19 -7.80 -27.50
N ALA A 264 -16.43 -8.89 -27.36
CA ALA A 264 -15.00 -8.93 -27.63
C ALA A 264 -14.57 -10.19 -28.40
N VAL A 265 -13.40 -10.13 -29.03
CA VAL A 265 -12.68 -11.30 -29.53
C VAL A 265 -11.65 -11.71 -28.48
N HIS A 266 -11.70 -12.96 -28.04
CA HIS A 266 -10.75 -13.56 -27.11
C HIS A 266 -9.81 -14.47 -27.87
N VAL A 267 -8.51 -14.20 -27.80
CA VAL A 267 -7.44 -15.02 -28.38
C VAL A 267 -6.66 -15.66 -27.24
N ARG A 268 -6.64 -16.99 -27.17
CA ARG A 268 -5.95 -17.75 -26.13
C ARG A 268 -4.81 -18.57 -26.72
N PHE A 269 -3.59 -18.23 -26.33
CA PHE A 269 -2.38 -19.00 -26.58
C PHE A 269 -2.08 -19.90 -25.38
N THR A 270 -1.12 -20.80 -25.52
CA THR A 270 -0.59 -21.56 -24.38
C THR A 270 0.06 -20.60 -23.38
N GLY A 271 -0.61 -20.35 -22.25
CA GLY A 271 -0.11 -19.52 -21.15
C GLY A 271 -0.41 -18.02 -21.24
N ALA A 272 -1.12 -17.55 -22.27
CA ALA A 272 -1.49 -16.15 -22.43
C ALA A 272 -2.87 -16.00 -23.09
N SER A 273 -3.59 -14.92 -22.76
CA SER A 273 -4.85 -14.56 -23.39
C SER A 273 -4.93 -13.07 -23.68
N VAL A 274 -5.47 -12.72 -24.84
CA VAL A 274 -5.65 -11.34 -25.30
C VAL A 274 -7.14 -11.10 -25.57
N GLU A 275 -7.68 -10.04 -24.97
CA GLU A 275 -9.03 -9.55 -25.26
C GLU A 275 -8.95 -8.38 -26.24
N VAL A 276 -9.65 -8.48 -27.37
CA VAL A 276 -9.72 -7.44 -28.39
C VAL A 276 -11.14 -6.90 -28.49
N VAL A 277 -11.31 -5.62 -28.18
CA VAL A 277 -12.58 -4.91 -28.24
C VAL A 277 -12.58 -3.98 -29.45
N LEU A 278 -13.73 -3.86 -30.11
CA LEU A 278 -13.93 -2.92 -31.21
C LEU A 278 -14.77 -1.74 -30.76
N ASP A 279 -14.37 -0.54 -31.18
CA ASP A 279 -15.20 0.66 -31.07
C ASP A 279 -15.00 1.60 -32.27
N ALA A 280 -15.92 2.53 -32.47
CA ALA A 280 -15.73 3.62 -33.41
C ALA A 280 -14.73 4.66 -32.86
N ILE A 281 -14.11 5.44 -33.74
CA ILE A 281 -13.34 6.62 -33.32
C ILE A 281 -14.28 7.59 -32.58
N GLY A 282 -13.94 7.94 -31.34
CA GLY A 282 -14.78 8.78 -30.47
C GLY A 282 -15.97 8.05 -29.83
N GLY A 283 -16.06 6.72 -29.98
CA GLY A 283 -17.05 5.90 -29.29
C GLY A 283 -16.85 5.86 -27.77
N PRO A 284 -17.88 5.44 -27.01
CA PRO A 284 -17.84 5.48 -25.55
C PRO A 284 -16.76 4.56 -24.96
N VAL A 285 -16.51 3.39 -25.55
CA VAL A 285 -15.47 2.46 -25.09
C VAL A 285 -14.10 3.05 -25.42
N ALA A 286 -13.94 3.64 -26.60
CA ALA A 286 -12.73 4.34 -27.03
C ALA A 286 -12.37 5.47 -26.06
N LEU A 287 -13.32 6.33 -25.71
CA LEU A 287 -13.12 7.45 -24.80
C LEU A 287 -12.74 6.99 -23.38
N ALA A 288 -13.40 5.94 -22.87
CA ALA A 288 -13.07 5.37 -21.57
C ALA A 288 -11.67 4.74 -21.57
N ALA A 289 -11.32 3.98 -22.62
CA ALA A 289 -10.01 3.39 -22.83
C ALA A 289 -8.90 4.45 -22.86
N ASP A 290 -9.13 5.53 -23.61
CA ASP A 290 -8.21 6.65 -23.74
C ASP A 290 -7.95 7.36 -22.40
N ARG A 291 -9.01 7.59 -21.61
CA ARG A 291 -8.86 8.17 -20.26
C ARG A 291 -8.03 7.27 -19.36
N SER A 292 -8.32 5.98 -19.36
CA SER A 292 -7.60 4.98 -18.57
C SER A 292 -6.12 4.93 -18.96
N ALA A 293 -5.82 4.77 -20.26
CA ALA A 293 -4.45 4.70 -20.76
C ALA A 293 -3.64 5.94 -20.38
N ARG A 294 -4.19 7.16 -20.59
CA ARG A 294 -3.50 8.41 -20.27
C ARG A 294 -3.16 8.59 -18.79
N VAL A 295 -4.02 8.09 -17.89
CA VAL A 295 -3.74 8.15 -16.45
C VAL A 295 -2.51 7.31 -16.12
N PHE A 296 -2.47 6.05 -16.56
CA PHE A 296 -1.38 5.13 -16.23
C PHE A 296 -0.09 5.36 -17.01
N GLU A 297 -0.17 5.92 -18.22
CA GLU A 297 1.02 6.30 -19.00
C GLU A 297 1.84 7.38 -18.29
N LYS A 298 1.17 8.35 -17.64
CA LYS A 298 1.82 9.46 -16.93
C LYS A 298 2.39 9.08 -15.56
N LEU A 299 2.07 7.89 -15.03
CA LEU A 299 2.55 7.50 -13.72
C LEU A 299 4.04 7.14 -13.74
N PRO A 300 4.83 7.63 -12.77
CA PRO A 300 6.24 7.28 -12.64
C PRO A 300 6.45 5.76 -12.55
N PRO A 301 7.54 5.21 -13.11
CA PRO A 301 7.84 3.77 -13.00
C PRO A 301 7.86 3.26 -11.56
N ALA A 302 8.35 4.06 -10.61
CA ALA A 302 8.38 3.72 -9.19
C ALA A 302 6.98 3.53 -8.59
N VAL A 303 5.96 4.25 -9.07
CA VAL A 303 4.56 4.03 -8.63
C VAL A 303 4.03 2.70 -9.17
N LYS A 304 4.40 2.34 -10.40
CA LYS A 304 4.03 1.04 -11.02
C LYS A 304 4.65 -0.15 -10.29
N VAL A 305 5.88 0.00 -9.77
CA VAL A 305 6.49 -0.99 -8.86
C VAL A 305 5.61 -1.20 -7.63
N THR A 306 5.17 -0.13 -6.96
CA THR A 306 4.27 -0.23 -5.82
C THR A 306 2.96 -0.93 -6.18
N MET A 307 2.38 -0.66 -7.36
CA MET A 307 1.18 -1.36 -7.84
C MET A 307 1.40 -2.87 -7.96
N ARG A 308 2.52 -3.31 -8.54
CA ARG A 308 2.85 -4.73 -8.70
C ARG A 308 3.07 -5.41 -7.34
N LEU A 309 3.79 -4.76 -6.43
CA LEU A 309 4.01 -5.24 -5.06
C LEU A 309 2.69 -5.39 -4.29
N MET A 310 1.78 -4.43 -4.41
CA MET A 310 0.46 -4.49 -3.75
C MET A 310 -0.44 -5.57 -4.35
N LYS A 311 -0.38 -5.80 -5.67
CA LYS A 311 -1.06 -6.93 -6.32
C LYS A 311 -0.49 -8.27 -5.85
N TRP A 312 0.83 -8.38 -5.73
CA TRP A 312 1.49 -9.58 -5.19
C TRP A 312 1.09 -9.82 -3.74
N TRP A 313 1.12 -8.78 -2.89
CA TRP A 313 0.67 -8.84 -1.50
C TRP A 313 -0.76 -9.36 -1.39
N ARG A 314 -1.68 -8.82 -2.20
CA ARG A 314 -3.07 -9.30 -2.28
C ARG A 314 -3.13 -10.79 -2.58
N ASN A 315 -2.31 -11.28 -3.52
CA ASN A 315 -2.26 -12.69 -3.88
C ASN A 315 -1.72 -13.59 -2.76
N GLN A 316 -1.01 -13.03 -1.76
CA GLN A 316 -0.56 -13.78 -0.58
C GLN A 316 -1.63 -13.90 0.52
N GLN A 317 -2.73 -13.16 0.42
CA GLN A 317 -3.77 -13.18 1.45
C GLN A 317 -4.78 -14.30 1.23
N GLN A 318 -5.40 -14.74 2.31
CA GLN A 318 -6.54 -15.66 2.27
C GLN A 318 -7.84 -14.86 2.20
N TRP A 319 -8.46 -14.84 1.02
CA TRP A 319 -9.74 -14.19 0.78
C TRP A 319 -10.88 -15.17 1.06
N SER A 320 -11.98 -14.69 1.64
CA SER A 320 -13.14 -15.55 1.91
C SER A 320 -13.93 -15.88 0.64
N SER A 321 -13.83 -15.02 -0.39
CA SER A 321 -14.37 -15.26 -1.73
C SER A 321 -13.68 -14.38 -2.76
N ASP A 322 -13.97 -14.60 -4.04
CA ASP A 322 -13.46 -13.75 -5.13
C ASP A 322 -14.07 -12.34 -5.09
N GLU A 323 -15.29 -12.16 -4.56
CA GLU A 323 -15.94 -10.86 -4.41
C GLU A 323 -15.29 -9.96 -3.33
N GLU A 324 -14.69 -10.57 -2.30
CA GLU A 324 -13.96 -9.86 -1.24
C GLU A 324 -12.51 -9.55 -1.65
N ARG A 325 -12.01 -10.19 -2.71
CA ARG A 325 -10.67 -9.95 -3.25
C ARG A 325 -10.69 -8.74 -4.20
N PRO A 326 -9.92 -7.66 -3.94
CA PRO A 326 -9.93 -6.50 -4.82
C PRO A 326 -9.33 -6.85 -6.19
N CYS A 327 -9.99 -6.40 -7.26
CA CYS A 327 -9.46 -6.55 -8.62
C CYS A 327 -8.20 -5.70 -8.82
N ASP A 328 -7.39 -6.03 -9.84
CA ASP A 328 -6.14 -5.33 -10.14
C ASP A 328 -6.35 -3.82 -10.32
N LEU A 329 -7.36 -3.45 -11.11
CA LEU A 329 -7.64 -2.06 -11.43
C LEU A 329 -8.04 -1.24 -10.19
N PHE A 330 -8.71 -1.86 -9.21
CA PHE A 330 -9.07 -1.19 -7.97
C PHE A 330 -7.83 -0.78 -7.16
N LEU A 331 -6.90 -1.73 -6.95
CA LEU A 331 -5.64 -1.45 -6.26
C LEU A 331 -4.79 -0.40 -6.99
N GLU A 332 -4.70 -0.53 -8.32
CA GLU A 332 -3.99 0.41 -9.17
C GLU A 332 -4.57 1.83 -9.08
N LYS A 333 -5.90 1.98 -9.06
CA LYS A 333 -6.56 3.28 -8.89
C LYS A 333 -6.31 3.90 -7.52
N ILE A 334 -6.38 3.12 -6.43
CA ILE A 334 -6.06 3.61 -5.09
C ILE A 334 -4.64 4.15 -5.05
N ILE A 335 -3.66 3.37 -5.51
CA ILE A 335 -2.24 3.75 -5.48
C ILE A 335 -1.97 4.97 -6.36
N ALA A 336 -2.56 5.03 -7.56
CA ALA A 336 -2.45 6.20 -8.43
C ALA A 336 -3.01 7.48 -7.78
N SER A 337 -4.10 7.36 -7.03
CA SER A 337 -4.80 8.50 -6.40
C SER A 337 -4.09 9.02 -5.16
N THR A 338 -3.36 8.15 -4.46
CA THR A 338 -2.66 8.50 -3.21
C THR A 338 -1.16 8.74 -3.40
N ALA A 339 -0.63 8.55 -4.60
CA ALA A 339 0.76 8.86 -4.92
C ALA A 339 0.97 10.38 -5.00
N ALA A 340 1.26 11.01 -3.85
CA ALA A 340 1.55 12.46 -3.79
C ALA A 340 2.90 12.82 -4.43
N HIS A 341 3.89 11.94 -4.33
CA HIS A 341 5.25 12.12 -4.84
C HIS A 341 5.79 10.82 -5.45
N VAL A 342 6.84 10.93 -6.26
CA VAL A 342 7.55 9.76 -6.79
C VAL A 342 8.21 9.00 -5.63
N PRO A 343 7.91 7.72 -5.41
CA PRO A 343 8.52 6.99 -4.31
C PRO A 343 10.01 6.78 -4.54
N SER A 344 10.83 7.21 -3.57
CA SER A 344 12.27 6.90 -3.52
C SER A 344 12.58 5.58 -2.82
N ASP A 345 11.64 5.07 -2.02
CA ASP A 345 11.73 3.81 -1.28
C ASP A 345 10.41 3.03 -1.42
N GLN A 346 10.50 1.80 -1.92
CA GLN A 346 9.33 0.96 -2.18
C GLN A 346 8.75 0.35 -0.90
N ALA A 347 9.55 0.14 0.14
CA ALA A 347 9.03 -0.34 1.42
C ALA A 347 8.14 0.72 2.06
N ALA A 348 8.59 1.99 2.06
CA ALA A 348 7.78 3.11 2.50
C ALA A 348 6.52 3.31 1.63
N ALA A 349 6.63 3.13 0.31
CA ALA A 349 5.50 3.22 -0.61
C ALA A 349 4.44 2.14 -0.34
N VAL A 350 4.86 0.88 -0.15
CA VAL A 350 3.98 -0.24 0.19
C VAL A 350 3.33 -0.03 1.56
N ALA A 351 4.09 0.41 2.58
CA ALA A 351 3.54 0.72 3.89
C ALA A 351 2.48 1.83 3.82
N THR A 352 2.74 2.88 3.02
CA THR A 352 1.79 3.96 2.78
C THR A 352 0.52 3.44 2.10
N ALA A 353 0.65 2.62 1.05
CA ALA A 353 -0.48 2.01 0.36
C ALA A 353 -1.32 1.12 1.30
N LEU A 354 -0.68 0.32 2.16
CA LEU A 354 -1.37 -0.50 3.16
C LEU A 354 -2.09 0.35 4.20
N ASN A 355 -1.49 1.44 4.67
CA ASN A 355 -2.13 2.37 5.61
C ASN A 355 -3.36 3.06 4.99
N VAL A 356 -3.28 3.44 3.71
CA VAL A 356 -4.43 3.96 2.96
C VAL A 356 -5.55 2.93 2.90
N LEU A 357 -5.23 1.68 2.53
CA LEU A 357 -6.21 0.60 2.47
C LEU A 357 -6.81 0.28 3.84
N ALA A 358 -6.00 0.31 4.90
CA ALA A 358 -6.44 0.10 6.29
C ALA A 358 -7.38 1.22 6.79
N SER A 359 -7.31 2.41 6.18
CA SER A 359 -8.12 3.58 6.55
C SER A 359 -9.15 3.94 5.48
N LEU A 360 -9.42 3.04 4.53
CA LEU A 360 -10.21 3.35 3.33
C LEU A 360 -11.62 3.88 3.66
N GLU A 361 -12.24 3.37 4.73
CA GLU A 361 -13.55 3.82 5.24
C GLU A 361 -13.57 5.30 5.68
N GLN A 362 -12.42 5.83 6.07
CA GLN A 362 -12.27 7.17 6.64
C GLN A 362 -11.71 8.16 5.62
N LEU A 363 -11.21 7.66 4.49
CA LEU A 363 -10.54 8.44 3.47
C LEU A 363 -11.45 8.67 2.27
N LYS A 364 -11.42 9.90 1.76
CA LYS A 364 -12.02 10.24 0.48
C LYS A 364 -10.97 10.04 -0.62
N VAL A 365 -11.02 8.91 -1.32
CA VAL A 365 -10.06 8.57 -2.38
C VAL A 365 -10.76 8.69 -3.72
N MET A 366 -10.49 9.76 -4.46
CA MET A 366 -11.15 10.03 -5.74
C MET A 366 -10.59 9.14 -6.85
N ASP A 367 -11.45 8.63 -7.74
CA ASP A 367 -11.03 7.86 -8.90
C ASP A 367 -10.18 8.75 -9.82
N PRO A 368 -8.96 8.31 -10.22
CA PRO A 368 -8.07 9.15 -11.02
C PRO A 368 -8.58 9.33 -12.46
N MET A 369 -9.58 8.56 -12.88
CA MET A 369 -10.25 8.66 -14.18
C MET A 369 -11.57 9.42 -14.11
N ASP A 370 -12.14 9.57 -12.92
CA ASP A 370 -13.41 10.27 -12.66
C ASP A 370 -13.41 10.89 -11.27
N SER A 371 -13.05 12.17 -11.19
CA SER A 371 -12.97 12.91 -9.93
C SER A 371 -14.33 13.14 -9.24
N THR A 372 -15.43 12.65 -9.80
CA THR A 372 -16.75 12.63 -9.13
C THR A 372 -16.99 11.35 -8.35
N VAL A 373 -16.20 10.30 -8.60
CA VAL A 373 -16.34 8.98 -7.98
C VAL A 373 -15.36 8.86 -6.82
N ASN A 374 -15.88 8.55 -5.63
CA ASN A 374 -15.07 8.12 -4.49
C ASN A 374 -14.92 6.58 -4.55
N LEU A 375 -13.68 6.09 -4.61
CA LEU A 375 -13.37 4.67 -4.68
C LEU A 375 -13.83 3.90 -3.44
N ALA A 376 -13.87 4.56 -2.27
CA ALA A 376 -14.37 3.98 -1.02
C ALA A 376 -15.90 3.83 -0.98
N ASP A 377 -16.64 4.55 -1.82
CA ASP A 377 -18.11 4.50 -1.91
C ASP A 377 -18.60 3.50 -2.98
N SER A 378 -17.68 2.77 -3.61
CA SER A 378 -18.03 1.80 -4.64
C SER A 378 -18.89 0.67 -4.05
N LYS A 379 -20.18 0.67 -4.40
CA LYS A 379 -21.14 -0.39 -4.02
C LYS A 379 -20.78 -1.79 -4.55
N ASN A 380 -19.80 -1.86 -5.45
CA ASN A 380 -19.46 -3.07 -6.19
C ASN A 380 -18.35 -3.91 -5.52
N PHE A 381 -17.82 -3.48 -4.37
CA PHE A 381 -16.75 -4.20 -3.69
C PHE A 381 -16.89 -4.11 -2.16
N ASN A 382 -16.98 -5.25 -1.48
CA ASN A 382 -16.95 -5.28 -0.03
C ASN A 382 -15.49 -5.17 0.42
N TYR A 383 -15.11 -4.00 0.93
CA TYR A 383 -13.73 -3.73 1.34
C TYR A 383 -13.44 -4.09 2.80
N LYS A 384 -14.38 -4.68 3.56
CA LYS A 384 -14.16 -4.99 4.98
C LYS A 384 -12.99 -5.95 5.19
N GLN A 385 -12.93 -7.04 4.41
CA GLN A 385 -11.82 -7.98 4.51
C GLN A 385 -10.51 -7.33 4.05
N LEU A 386 -10.55 -6.51 3.00
CA LEU A 386 -9.39 -5.75 2.53
C LEU A 386 -8.82 -4.81 3.62
N VAL A 387 -9.67 -4.02 4.27
CA VAL A 387 -9.30 -3.11 5.36
C VAL A 387 -8.66 -3.88 6.52
N GLN A 388 -9.25 -5.01 6.91
CA GLN A 388 -8.73 -5.85 7.97
C GLN A 388 -7.34 -6.42 7.64
N LEU A 389 -7.19 -7.02 6.46
CA LEU A 389 -5.91 -7.62 6.02
C LEU A 389 -4.84 -6.55 5.84
N ALA A 390 -5.20 -5.39 5.28
CA ALA A 390 -4.28 -4.26 5.13
C ALA A 390 -3.82 -3.74 6.50
N SER A 391 -4.72 -3.63 7.48
CA SER A 391 -4.38 -3.22 8.86
C SER A 391 -3.40 -4.19 9.52
N GLN A 392 -3.61 -5.50 9.35
CA GLN A 392 -2.71 -6.54 9.86
C GLN A 392 -1.33 -6.50 9.19
N SER A 393 -1.28 -6.26 7.88
CA SER A 393 -0.02 -6.16 7.14
C SER A 393 0.73 -4.86 7.40
N ALA A 394 0.03 -3.73 7.53
CA ALA A 394 0.62 -2.46 7.94
C ALA A 394 1.26 -2.58 9.33
N GLY A 395 0.57 -3.20 10.29
CA GLY A 395 1.12 -3.45 11.62
C GLY A 395 2.39 -4.30 11.63
N ARG A 396 2.48 -5.30 10.73
CA ARG A 396 3.67 -6.18 10.60
C ARG A 396 4.86 -5.53 9.90
N LEU A 397 4.65 -4.51 9.07
CA LEU A 397 5.75 -3.77 8.42
C LEU A 397 6.37 -2.70 9.34
N MET A 398 5.66 -2.35 10.40
CA MET A 398 6.10 -1.39 11.42
C MET A 398 6.83 -2.07 12.60
N GLN A 399 6.83 -3.41 12.62
CA GLN A 399 7.62 -4.28 13.51
C GLN A 399 8.89 -4.70 12.78
#